data_AF-A0A010SJH7-F1
#
_entry.id   AF-A0A010SJH7-F1
#
_cell.length_a   1.000
_cell.length_b   1.000
_cell.length_c   1.000
_cell.angle_alpha   90.00
_cell.angle_beta   90.00
_cell.angle_gamma   90.00
#
_symmetry.space_group_name_H-M   'P 1'
#
loop_
_entity.id
_entity.type
_entity.pdbx_description
1 polymer ?
#
loop_
_entity_poly.entity_id
_entity_poly.type
_entity_poly.pdbx_seq_one_letter_code
_entity_poly.pdbx_strand_id
1 'polypeptide(L)'
;MLNMDLLKEISAMLDKDFEQLKYGIKADETYLNSTVVNDLGQRVVDYSQTLSWAIMEKVQDDEFPAFGDEYAGVFTRQWTFDPLYRVDNKIFNIEKLNLFGRGIVEYYRAQ
;
A
#
# COMPACT_ATOMS: atom_id res chain seq x y z
N MET A 1 -8.78 17.14 -10.90
CA MET A 1 -7.38 16.73 -10.70
C MET A 1 -7.10 15.62 -11.69
N LEU A 2 -6.03 15.68 -12.50
CA LEU A 2 -5.65 14.53 -13.32
C LEU A 2 -5.17 13.41 -12.37
N ASN A 3 -5.44 12.14 -12.68
CA ASN A 3 -5.04 11.01 -11.81
C ASN A 3 -3.54 11.03 -11.46
N MET A 4 -2.70 11.63 -12.31
CA MET A 4 -1.26 11.79 -12.07
C MET A 4 -0.88 12.88 -11.08
N ASP A 5 -1.72 13.89 -10.88
CA ASP A 5 -1.47 14.89 -9.84
C ASP A 5 -1.83 14.34 -8.47
N LEU A 6 -2.97 13.63 -8.37
CA LEU A 6 -3.40 12.95 -7.15
C LEU A 6 -2.37 11.91 -6.69
N LEU A 7 -1.87 11.07 -7.61
CA LEU A 7 -0.86 10.06 -7.29
C LEU A 7 0.41 10.68 -6.71
N LYS A 8 0.88 11.80 -7.27
CA LYS A 8 2.07 12.52 -6.79
C LYS A 8 1.86 13.10 -5.40
N GLU A 9 0.69 13.68 -5.14
CA GLU A 9 0.35 14.23 -3.82
C GLU A 9 0.33 13.12 -2.77
N ILE A 10 -0.35 12.00 -3.05
CA ILE A 10 -0.43 10.85 -2.14
C ILE A 10 0.94 10.22 -1.89
N SER A 11 1.74 10.04 -2.95
CA SER A 11 3.12 9.57 -2.83
C SER A 11 3.95 10.47 -1.91
N ALA A 12 3.88 11.79 -2.10
CA ALA A 12 4.60 12.76 -1.26
C ALA A 12 4.12 12.77 0.20
N MET A 13 2.82 12.60 0.45
CA MET A 13 2.27 12.49 1.81
C MET A 13 2.79 11.25 2.52
N LEU A 14 2.77 10.10 1.86
CA LEU A 14 3.28 8.84 2.42
C LEU A 14 4.80 8.90 2.65
N ASP A 15 5.57 9.38 1.68
CA ASP A 15 7.03 9.48 1.82
C ASP A 15 7.44 10.40 2.96
N LYS A 16 6.71 11.50 3.17
CA LYS A 16 6.92 12.38 4.32
C LYS A 16 6.74 11.65 5.65
N ASP A 17 5.67 10.87 5.79
CA ASP A 17 5.41 10.09 7.01
C ASP A 17 6.47 8.98 7.19
N PHE A 18 6.87 8.32 6.11
CA PHE A 18 7.87 7.26 6.13
C PHE A 18 9.26 7.77 6.49
N GLU A 19 9.64 8.96 5.99
CA GLU A 19 10.89 9.63 6.33
C GLU A 19 10.88 10.08 7.79
N GLN A 20 9.81 10.75 8.24
CA GLN A 20 9.68 11.24 9.61
C GLN A 20 9.79 10.11 10.64
N LEU A 21 9.21 8.95 10.33
CA LEU A 21 9.20 7.76 11.20
C LEU A 21 10.37 6.80 10.93
N LYS A 22 11.25 7.14 9.99
CA LYS A 22 12.46 6.39 9.62
C LYS A 22 12.19 4.94 9.24
N TYR A 23 11.13 4.69 8.47
CA TYR A 23 10.82 3.33 8.00
C TYR A 23 11.78 2.82 6.93
N GLY A 24 12.54 3.71 6.27
CA GLY A 24 13.52 3.30 5.25
C GLY A 24 12.89 2.70 3.99
N ILE A 25 11.64 3.05 3.71
CA ILE A 25 10.88 2.66 2.52
C ILE A 25 10.37 3.90 1.79
N LYS A 26 9.98 3.75 0.53
CA LYS A 26 9.30 4.79 -0.25
C LYS A 26 8.00 4.28 -0.84
N ALA A 27 6.99 5.13 -0.93
CA ALA A 27 5.66 4.81 -1.37
C ALA A 27 5.60 4.26 -2.81
N ASP A 28 6.46 4.79 -3.71
CA ASP A 28 6.53 4.39 -5.12
C ASP A 28 7.52 3.25 -5.39
N GLU A 29 8.33 2.85 -4.41
CA GLU A 29 9.32 1.76 -4.53
C GLU A 29 8.96 0.52 -3.69
N THR A 30 7.82 0.57 -2.99
CA THR A 30 7.27 -0.55 -2.22
C THR A 30 5.86 -0.87 -2.64
N TYR A 31 5.49 -2.14 -2.52
CA TYR A 31 4.32 -2.71 -3.17
C TYR A 31 3.44 -3.39 -2.14
N LEU A 32 2.13 -3.13 -2.23
CA LEU A 32 1.12 -3.97 -1.63
C LEU A 32 0.87 -5.14 -2.59
N ASN A 33 1.22 -6.35 -2.17
CA ASN A 33 0.90 -7.56 -2.91
C ASN A 33 -0.14 -8.37 -2.11
N SER A 34 -1.17 -8.89 -2.78
CA SER A 34 -2.06 -9.91 -2.22
C SER A 34 -2.03 -11.20 -3.01
N THR A 35 -2.53 -12.26 -2.38
CA THR A 35 -2.66 -13.57 -3.00
C THR A 35 -4.06 -14.11 -2.88
N VAL A 36 -4.44 -14.93 -3.84
CA VAL A 36 -5.65 -15.77 -3.81
C VAL A 36 -5.27 -17.22 -4.05
N VAL A 37 -6.18 -18.13 -3.72
CA VAL A 37 -6.10 -19.53 -4.11
C VAL A 37 -6.88 -19.68 -5.41
N ASN A 38 -6.20 -20.09 -6.49
CA ASN A 38 -6.84 -20.31 -7.79
C ASN A 38 -7.62 -21.64 -7.81
N ASP A 39 -8.29 -21.92 -8.93
CA ASP A 39 -9.09 -23.14 -9.15
C ASP A 39 -8.28 -24.45 -9.05
N LEU A 40 -6.95 -24.37 -9.09
CA LEU A 40 -6.02 -25.50 -8.93
C LEU A 40 -5.55 -25.67 -7.47
N GLY A 41 -6.09 -24.91 -6.52
CA GLY A 41 -5.65 -24.91 -5.13
C GLY A 41 -4.29 -24.25 -4.89
N GLN A 42 -3.77 -23.49 -5.87
CA GLN A 42 -2.46 -22.87 -5.80
C GLN A 42 -2.58 -21.41 -5.37
N ARG A 43 -1.73 -21.00 -4.42
CA ARG A 43 -1.61 -19.59 -4.03
C ARG A 43 -0.87 -18.82 -5.13
N VAL A 44 -1.54 -17.81 -5.69
CA VAL A 44 -1.01 -16.93 -6.75
C VAL A 44 -1.22 -15.48 -6.36
N VAL A 45 -0.33 -14.59 -6.80
CA VAL A 45 -0.47 -13.13 -6.60
C VAL A 45 -1.54 -12.60 -7.55
N ASP A 46 -2.55 -11.91 -7.03
CA ASP A 46 -3.68 -11.37 -7.81
C ASP A 46 -3.74 -9.84 -7.82
N TYR A 47 -3.08 -9.19 -6.86
CA TYR A 47 -2.92 -7.75 -6.78
C TYR A 47 -1.46 -7.41 -6.50
N SER A 48 -0.94 -6.41 -7.20
CA SER A 48 0.38 -5.85 -6.95
C SER A 48 0.44 -4.41 -7.45
N GLN A 49 0.46 -3.47 -6.51
CA GLN A 49 0.54 -2.03 -6.80
C GLN A 49 1.48 -1.35 -5.82
N THR A 50 2.02 -0.19 -6.20
CA THR A 50 2.78 0.65 -5.26
C THR A 50 1.90 1.06 -4.08
N LEU A 51 2.50 1.39 -2.93
CA LEU A 51 1.71 1.83 -1.77
C LEU A 51 0.95 3.13 -2.07
N SER A 52 1.56 4.05 -2.80
CA SER A 52 0.92 5.29 -3.26
C SER A 52 -0.31 5.01 -4.13
N TRP A 53 -0.22 4.07 -5.06
CA TRP A 53 -1.32 3.70 -5.94
C TRP A 53 -2.44 3.03 -5.16
N ALA A 54 -2.11 2.08 -4.28
CA ALA A 54 -3.08 1.39 -3.45
C ALA A 54 -3.89 2.36 -2.56
N ILE A 55 -3.24 3.40 -2.03
CA ILE A 55 -3.95 4.45 -1.27
C ILE A 55 -4.72 5.39 -2.19
N MET A 56 -4.20 5.71 -3.37
CA MET A 56 -4.92 6.53 -4.37
C MET A 56 -6.25 5.91 -4.76
N GLU A 57 -6.31 4.60 -5.00
CA GLU A 57 -7.56 3.89 -5.29
C GLU A 57 -8.59 4.12 -4.17
N LYS A 58 -8.14 4.08 -2.90
CA LYS A 58 -9.01 4.33 -1.74
C LYS A 58 -9.48 5.77 -1.60
N VAL A 59 -8.64 6.74 -1.96
CA VAL A 59 -9.06 8.14 -2.04
C VAL A 59 -10.08 8.35 -3.17
N GLN A 60 -9.88 7.73 -4.32
CA GLN A 60 -10.79 7.84 -5.47
C GLN A 60 -12.16 7.20 -5.23
N ASP A 61 -12.18 6.06 -4.52
CA ASP A 61 -13.40 5.35 -4.16
C ASP A 61 -14.13 6.00 -2.97
N ASP A 62 -13.54 7.03 -2.35
CA ASP A 62 -14.00 7.62 -1.10
C ASP A 62 -14.19 6.54 0.00
N GLU A 63 -13.20 5.66 0.16
CA GLU A 63 -13.21 4.54 1.11
C GLU A 63 -11.99 4.57 2.02
N PHE A 64 -12.16 4.15 3.28
CA PHE A 64 -11.00 3.91 4.13
C PHE A 64 -10.29 2.60 3.73
N PRO A 65 -8.95 2.58 3.67
CA PRO A 65 -8.21 1.36 3.44
C PRO A 65 -8.45 0.36 4.58
N ALA A 66 -8.79 -0.87 4.19
CA ALA A 66 -8.99 -2.00 5.07
C ALA A 66 -8.34 -3.25 4.46
N PHE A 67 -7.08 -3.13 4.04
CA PHE A 67 -6.34 -4.26 3.48
C PHE A 67 -6.16 -5.34 4.55
N GLY A 68 -6.41 -6.60 4.19
CA GLY A 68 -6.25 -7.76 5.08
C GLY A 68 -4.81 -8.24 5.14
N ASP A 69 -4.34 -8.70 6.29
CA ASP A 69 -2.97 -9.18 6.51
C ASP A 69 -2.80 -10.68 6.25
N GLU A 70 -3.87 -11.48 6.29
CA GLU A 70 -3.84 -12.93 6.06
C GLU A 70 -3.33 -13.29 4.65
N TYR A 71 -3.74 -12.51 3.66
CA TYR A 71 -3.46 -12.76 2.24
C TYR A 71 -2.69 -11.63 1.55
N ALA A 72 -2.31 -10.57 2.29
CA ALA A 72 -1.53 -9.47 1.73
C ALA A 72 -0.23 -9.19 2.52
N GLY A 73 0.63 -8.37 1.93
CA GLY A 73 1.86 -7.92 2.56
C GLY A 73 2.50 -6.77 1.81
N VAL A 74 3.49 -6.15 2.44
CA VAL A 74 4.29 -5.08 1.86
C VAL A 74 5.63 -5.66 1.39
N PHE A 75 6.01 -5.37 0.15
CA PHE A 75 7.18 -5.95 -0.51
C PHE A 75 8.00 -4.88 -1.21
N THR A 76 9.29 -5.15 -1.39
CA THR A 76 10.20 -4.32 -2.20
C THR A 76 10.16 -4.66 -3.69
N ARG A 77 9.33 -5.65 -4.07
CA ARG A 77 9.17 -6.11 -5.45
C ARG A 77 7.71 -6.40 -5.75
N GLN A 78 7.27 -6.02 -6.95
CA GLN A 78 5.95 -6.37 -7.49
C GLN A 78 5.82 -7.87 -7.79
N TRP A 79 4.57 -8.36 -7.86
CA TRP A 79 4.18 -9.71 -8.30
C TRP A 79 4.93 -10.84 -7.58
N THR A 80 5.14 -10.70 -6.26
CA THR A 80 5.77 -11.73 -5.45
C THR A 80 5.14 -11.87 -4.07
N PHE A 81 5.21 -13.07 -3.52
CA PHE A 81 4.92 -13.34 -2.10
C PHE A 81 6.09 -14.05 -1.40
N ASP A 82 7.27 -14.00 -2.02
CA ASP A 82 8.50 -14.55 -1.48
C ASP A 82 8.95 -13.74 -0.23
N PRO A 83 9.15 -14.39 0.92
CA PRO A 83 9.61 -13.73 2.15
C PRO A 83 10.90 -12.92 2.00
N LEU A 84 11.77 -13.24 1.03
CA LEU A 84 13.01 -12.50 0.78
C LEU A 84 12.76 -11.03 0.40
N TYR A 85 11.64 -10.75 -0.27
CA TYR A 85 11.28 -9.40 -0.71
C TYR A 85 10.28 -8.72 0.24
N ARG A 86 9.84 -9.40 1.30
CA ARG A 86 8.88 -8.84 2.25
C ARG A 86 9.58 -7.79 3.11
N VAL A 87 8.96 -6.61 3.24
CA VAL A 87 9.40 -5.60 4.20
C VAL A 87 9.23 -6.18 5.61
N ASP A 88 10.22 -5.97 6.49
CA ASP A 88 10.13 -6.46 7.87
C ASP A 88 8.85 -5.92 8.52
N ASN A 89 7.93 -6.83 8.87
CA ASN A 89 6.64 -6.50 9.48
C ASN A 89 6.78 -5.72 10.79
N LYS A 90 7.95 -5.76 11.46
CA LYS A 90 8.24 -4.93 12.64
C LYS A 90 8.47 -3.47 12.26
N ILE A 91 9.06 -3.22 11.08
CA ILE A 91 9.33 -1.89 10.55
C ILE A 91 8.06 -1.30 9.95
N PHE A 92 7.45 -1.98 8.99
CA PHE A 92 6.24 -1.52 8.30
C PHE A 92 5.37 -2.72 7.88
N ASN A 93 4.06 -2.58 8.04
CA ASN A 93 3.10 -3.66 7.80
C ASN A 93 1.75 -3.11 7.32
N ILE A 94 0.81 -4.03 7.06
CA ILE A 94 -0.53 -3.69 6.56
C ILE A 94 -1.32 -2.81 7.53
N GLU A 95 -1.22 -3.04 8.85
CA GLU A 95 -1.90 -2.22 9.86
C GLU A 95 -1.44 -0.75 9.78
N LYS A 96 -0.13 -0.52 9.67
CA LYS A 96 0.44 0.82 9.47
C LYS A 96 -0.02 1.43 8.15
N LEU A 97 -0.02 0.66 7.06
CA LEU A 97 -0.51 1.14 5.76
C LEU A 97 -1.97 1.60 5.83
N ASN A 98 -2.84 0.81 6.48
CA ASN A 98 -4.24 1.18 6.71
C ASN A 98 -4.34 2.45 7.56
N LEU A 99 -3.51 2.61 8.61
CA LEU A 99 -3.51 3.79 9.46
C LEU A 99 -3.11 5.06 8.70
N PHE A 100 -2.00 5.05 7.96
CA PHE A 100 -1.55 6.21 7.17
C PHE A 100 -2.54 6.53 6.04
N GLY A 101 -2.97 5.50 5.32
CA GLY A 101 -3.93 5.67 4.23
C GLY A 101 -5.27 6.23 4.71
N ARG A 102 -5.73 5.85 5.91
CA ARG A 102 -6.92 6.46 6.52
C ARG A 102 -6.74 7.96 6.73
N GLY A 103 -5.61 8.40 7.27
CA GLY A 103 -5.33 9.82 7.46
C GLY A 103 -5.33 10.62 6.15
N ILE A 104 -4.84 10.02 5.06
CA ILE A 104 -4.85 10.62 3.72
C ILE A 104 -6.29 10.71 3.19
N VAL A 105 -7.10 9.67 3.31
CA VAL A 105 -8.52 9.71 2.90
C VAL A 105 -9.30 10.76 3.71
N GLU A 106 -9.07 10.85 5.02
CA GLU A 106 -9.67 11.88 5.88
C GLU A 106 -9.26 13.30 5.43
N TYR A 107 -8.02 13.50 5.01
CA TYR A 107 -7.55 14.78 4.47
C TYR A 107 -8.31 15.19 3.20
N TYR A 108 -8.51 14.28 2.24
CA TYR A 108 -9.22 14.59 1.00
C TYR A 108 -10.73 14.77 1.18
N ARG A 109 -11.35 14.06 2.15
CA ARG A 109 -12.77 14.26 2.50
C ARG A 109 -13.08 15.62 3.13
N ALA A 110 -12.08 16.24 3.75
CA ALA A 110 -12.23 17.51 4.45
C ALA A 110 -12.06 18.73 3.53
N GLN A 111 -11.72 18.53 2.25
CA GLN A 111 -11.62 19.60 1.25
C GLN A 111 -12.97 19.88 0.57
#